data_AF-A0A7L8GDS2-F1
#
_entry.id   AF-A0A7L8GDS2-F1
#
_cell.length_a   1.000
_cell.length_b   1.000
_cell.length_c   1.000
_cell.angle_alpha   90.00
_cell.angle_beta   90.00
_cell.angle_gamma   90.00
#
_symmetry.space_group_name_H-M   'P 1'
#
loop_
_entity.id
_entity.type
_entity.pdbx_description
1 polymer ?
#
loop_
_entity_poly.entity_id
_entity_poly.type
_entity_poly.pdbx_seq_one_letter_code
_entity_poly.pdbx_strand_id
1 'polypeptide(L)' 'HCAGKTVVNLTGRLNKCGVISPRFDIAVRDVEKRTSNLLPSRQFGYIVLTTSGGIMDHEEARRKHLGGKILGFY' A
#
# COMPACT_ATOMS: atom_id res chain seq x y z
N HIS A 1 -6.08 -31.40 -0.59
CA HIS A 1 -6.07 -30.23 0.31
C HIS A 1 -6.06 -28.96 -0.53
N CYS A 2 -7.20 -28.32 -0.74
CA CYS A 2 -7.27 -27.03 -1.42
C CYS A 2 -7.04 -25.91 -0.40
N ALA A 3 -6.41 -24.80 -0.81
CA ALA A 3 -6.16 -23.64 0.05
C ALA A 3 -7.46 -23.11 0.70
N GLY A 4 -7.32 -22.41 1.83
CA GLY A 4 -8.45 -21.86 2.58
C GLY A 4 -9.29 -20.86 1.78
N LYS A 5 -10.56 -20.68 2.18
CA LYS A 5 -11.47 -19.67 1.62
C LYS A 5 -11.65 -18.53 2.61
N THR A 6 -11.59 -17.29 2.13
CA THR A 6 -11.84 -16.10 2.94
C THR A 6 -13.08 -15.38 2.42
N VAL A 7 -14.08 -15.19 3.27
CA VAL A 7 -15.30 -14.43 2.97
C VAL A 7 -15.22 -13.09 3.68
N VAL A 8 -15.44 -12.00 2.95
CA VAL A 8 -15.35 -10.63 3.47
C VAL A 8 -16.60 -9.86 3.05
N ASN A 9 -17.22 -9.16 4.00
CA ASN A 9 -18.38 -8.30 3.73
C ASN A 9 -17.92 -6.85 3.51
N LEU A 10 -18.43 -6.21 2.45
CA LEU A 10 -18.10 -4.82 2.13
C LEU A 10 -19.11 -3.86 2.76
N THR A 11 -18.61 -2.75 3.33
CA THR A 11 -19.45 -1.68 3.89
C THR A 11 -19.77 -0.57 2.88
N GLY A 12 -19.42 -0.74 1.60
CA GLY A 12 -19.68 0.23 0.53
C GLY A 12 -18.77 1.47 0.50
N ARG A 13 -17.65 1.49 1.25
CA ARG A 13 -16.71 2.63 1.30
C ARG A 13 -15.46 2.48 0.41
N LEU A 14 -15.32 1.34 -0.27
CA LEU A 14 -14.17 1.05 -1.12
C LEU A 14 -14.39 1.61 -2.53
N ASN A 15 -13.50 2.49 -2.98
CA ASN A 15 -13.55 3.02 -4.34
C ASN A 15 -12.84 2.10 -5.33
N LYS A 16 -11.57 1.78 -5.05
CA LYS A 16 -10.75 0.88 -5.89
C LYS A 16 -9.59 0.34 -5.10
N CYS A 17 -9.42 -0.97 -5.04
CA CYS A 17 -8.19 -1.60 -4.57
C CYS A 17 -7.44 -2.26 -5.74
N GLY A 18 -6.11 -2.23 -5.71
CA GLY A 18 -5.29 -2.81 -6.76
C GLY A 18 -3.93 -3.27 -6.27
N VAL A 19 -3.38 -4.28 -6.94
CA VAL A 19 -2.02 -4.78 -6.71
C VAL A 19 -1.07 -4.12 -7.71
N ILE A 20 0.14 -3.80 -7.28
CA ILE A 20 1.21 -3.32 -8.16
C ILE A 20 2.19 -4.46 -8.38
N SER A 21 2.39 -4.84 -9.65
CA SER A 21 3.31 -5.88 -10.08
C SER A 21 4.15 -5.37 -11.25
N PRO A 22 5.48 -5.58 -11.24
CA PRO A 22 6.28 -6.18 -10.18
C PRO A 22 6.34 -5.31 -8.91
N ARG A 23 6.72 -5.90 -7.78
CA ARG A 23 6.87 -5.19 -6.50
C ARG A 23 8.14 -4.35 -6.51
N PHE A 24 8.04 -3.12 -7.01
CA PHE A 24 9.15 -2.18 -7.11
C PHE A 24 9.68 -1.75 -5.73
N ASP A 25 11.00 -1.60 -5.63
CA ASP A 25 11.68 -0.99 -4.49
C ASP A 25 11.40 0.51 -4.42
N ILE A 26 11.10 0.99 -3.23
CA ILE A 26 10.83 2.40 -2.91
C ILE A 26 11.71 2.79 -1.73
N ALA A 27 12.59 3.76 -1.96
CA ALA A 27 13.32 4.43 -0.90
C ALA A 27 12.40 5.41 -0.16
N VAL A 28 12.70 5.71 1.11
CA VAL A 28 11.90 6.62 1.96
C VAL A 28 11.63 7.96 1.27
N ARG A 29 12.66 8.52 0.61
CA ARG A 29 12.57 9.79 -0.13
C ARG A 29 11.63 9.76 -1.34
N ASP A 30 11.39 8.58 -1.90
CA ASP A 30 10.60 8.40 -3.12
C ASP A 30 9.13 8.04 -2.83
N VAL A 31 8.77 7.88 -1.56
CA VAL A 31 7.40 7.54 -1.13
C VAL A 31 6.41 8.61 -1.58
N GLU A 32 6.69 9.90 -1.35
CA GLU A 32 5.77 10.99 -1.72
C GLU A 32 5.50 11.06 -3.22
N LYS A 33 6.52 10.82 -4.05
CA LYS A 33 6.39 10.78 -5.50
C LYS A 33 5.48 9.64 -5.97
N ARG A 34 5.49 8.51 -5.26
CA ARG A 34 4.60 7.38 -5.56
C ARG A 34 3.18 7.67 -5.11
N THR A 35 3.02 8.29 -3.93
CA THR A 35 1.72 8.76 -3.43
C THR A 35 1.04 9.72 -4.40
N SER A 36 1.75 10.72 -4.93
CA SER A 36 1.17 11.68 -5.88
C SER A 36 0.75 11.05 -7.21
N ASN A 37 1.40 9.97 -7.63
CA ASN A 37 1.13 9.33 -8.92
C ASN A 37 0.01 8.28 -8.84
N LEU A 38 -0.21 7.68 -7.67
CA LEU A 38 -1.14 6.57 -7.48
C LEU A 38 -2.44 6.98 -6.79
N LEU A 39 -2.37 7.95 -5.87
CA LEU A 39 -3.55 8.38 -5.11
C LEU A 39 -4.20 9.60 -5.77
N PRO A 40 -5.54 9.69 -5.72
CA PRO A 40 -6.27 10.82 -6.30
C PRO A 40 -6.05 12.14 -5.53
N SER A 41 -5.67 12.06 -4.25
CA SER A 41 -5.41 13.20 -3.38
C SER A 41 -4.41 12.83 -2.29
N ARG A 42 -3.75 13.82 -1.69
CA ARG A 42 -2.87 13.64 -0.53
C ARG A 42 -3.62 13.32 0.77
N GLN A 43 -4.92 13.59 0.81
CA GLN A 43 -5.76 13.42 2.01
C GLN A 43 -6.54 12.09 1.99
N PHE A 44 -6.46 11.31 0.91
CA PHE A 44 -7.30 10.13 0.71
C PHE A 44 -6.58 8.99 0.00
N GLY A 45 -6.78 7.78 0.50
CA GLY A 45 -6.24 6.53 -0.03
C GLY A 45 -4.95 6.11 0.67
N TYR A 46 -4.60 4.84 0.53
CA TYR A 46 -3.40 4.26 1.14
C TYR A 46 -2.59 3.49 0.11
N ILE A 47 -1.27 3.66 0.17
CA ILE A 47 -0.32 2.76 -0.49
C ILE A 47 0.23 1.81 0.57
N VAL A 48 0.22 0.51 0.25
CA VAL A 48 0.72 -0.54 1.12
C VAL A 48 2.13 -0.96 0.68
N LEU A 49 3.04 -1.00 1.65
CA LEU A 49 4.45 -1.33 1.47
C LEU A 49 4.82 -2.54 2.35
N THR A 50 5.67 -3.43 1.83
CA THR A 50 6.41 -4.38 2.66
C THR A 50 7.74 -3.75 3.04
N THR A 51 7.92 -3.46 4.31
CA THR A 51 9.17 -2.91 4.86
C THR A 51 9.86 -3.94 5.76
N SER A 52 11.06 -3.65 6.25
CA SER A 52 11.74 -4.47 7.26
C SER A 52 10.97 -4.56 8.59
N GLY A 53 10.09 -3.60 8.87
CA GLY A 53 9.22 -3.59 10.06
C GLY A 53 7.87 -4.27 9.85
N GLY A 54 7.65 -4.93 8.70
CA GLY A 54 6.39 -5.56 8.32
C GLY A 54 5.62 -4.83 7.23
N ILE A 55 4.40 -5.31 6.97
CA ILE A 55 3.46 -4.69 6.01
C ILE A 55 2.79 -3.51 6.70
N MET A 56 2.88 -2.34 6.08
CA MET A 56 2.31 -1.09 6.62
C MET A 56 1.95 -0.13 5.48
N ASP A 57 1.20 0.90 5.80
CA ASP A 57 0.91 1.96 4.85
C ASP A 57 2.08 2.96 4.73
N HIS A 58 2.03 3.77 3.68
CA HIS A 58 3.05 4.77 3.38
C HIS A 58 3.21 5.89 4.42
N GLU A 59 2.18 6.25 5.19
CA GLU A 59 2.31 7.24 6.26
C GLU A 59 3.08 6.66 7.44
N GLU A 60 2.76 5.42 7.83
CA GLU A 60 3.49 4.72 8.89
C GLU A 60 4.94 4.48 8.49
N ALA A 61 5.18 4.05 7.24
CA ALA A 61 6.53 3.88 6.70
C ALA A 61 7.33 5.20 6.73
N ARG A 62 6.72 6.34 6.39
CA ARG A 62 7.33 7.67 6.48
C ARG A 62 7.68 8.02 7.92
N ARG A 63 6.76 7.80 8.86
CA ARG A 63 6.96 8.09 10.30
C ARG A 63 8.10 7.27 10.89
N LYS A 64 8.23 6.00 10.50
CA LYS A 64 9.30 5.10 10.96
C LYS A 64 10.59 5.22 10.14
N HIS A 65 10.62 6.07 9.12
CA HIS A 65 11.74 6.23 8.20
C HIS A 65 12.16 4.91 7.52
N LEU A 66 11.19 4.12 7.09
CA LEU A 66 11.40 2.82 6.45
C LEU A 66 11.02 2.85 4.98
N GLY A 67 11.94 2.38 4.13
CA GLY A 67 11.66 2.06 2.74
C GLY A 67 11.15 0.62 2.61
N GLY A 68 10.89 0.18 1.38
CA GLY A 68 10.47 -1.19 1.14
C GLY A 68 9.99 -1.44 -0.26
N LYS A 69 9.20 -2.50 -0.43
CA LYS A 69 8.60 -2.86 -1.72
C LYS A 69 7.13 -2.53 -1.76
N ILE A 70 6.66 -1.96 -2.86
CA ILE A 70 5.24 -1.67 -3.05
C ILE A 70 4.44 -2.95 -3.26
N LEU A 71 3.31 -3.05 -2.56
CA LEU A 71 2.35 -4.14 -2.73
C LEU A 71 1.14 -3.71 -3.56
N GLY A 72 0.58 -2.55 -3.26
CA GLY A 72 -0.67 -2.11 -3.86
C GLY A 72 -1.22 -0.85 -3.22
N PHE A 73 -2.48 -0.55 -3.55
CA PHE A 73 -3.20 0.62 -3.05
C PHE A 73 -4.68 0.28 -2.83
N TYR A 74 -5.34 1.09 -2.00
CA TYR A 74 -6.80 1.10 -1.83
C TYR A 74 -7.32 2.46 -1.38
#